data_AF-A0A954JXX7-F1
#
_entry.id   AF-A0A954JXX7-F1
#
_cell.length_a   1.000
_cell.length_b   1.000
_cell.length_c   1.000
_cell.angle_alpha   90.00
_cell.angle_beta   90.00
_cell.angle_gamma   90.00
#
_symmetry.space_group_name_H-M   'P 1'
#
loop_
_entity.id
_entity.type
_entity.pdbx_description
1 polymer ?
#
loop_
_entity_poly.entity_id
_entity_poly.type
_entity_poly.pdbx_seq_one_letter_code
_entity_poly.pdbx_strand_id
1 'polypeptide(L)'
;MIVHADYTFPVVLYGTPLWSPWQRPISQKTWFGVSGALTLVGAFQTRECVVEATLTNYALFAQIETASDGMASAAELPLYGRLVFSPSVFYERCLFLGWEPNAPPFFDGSGQHGWTQMGKLKWQQTR
;
A
#
# COMPACT_ATOMS: atom_id res chain seq x y z
N MET A 1 3.11 0.89 12.19
CA MET A 1 3.29 -0.58 12.18
C MET A 1 2.17 -1.18 11.39
N ILE A 2 2.47 -1.86 10.29
CA ILE A 2 1.45 -2.54 9.48
C ILE A 2 1.22 -3.88 10.15
N VAL A 3 0.02 -4.08 10.70
CA VAL A 3 -0.39 -5.34 11.32
C VAL A 3 -1.35 -6.01 10.37
N HIS A 4 -0.88 -7.04 9.66
CA HIS A 4 -1.74 -7.87 8.83
C HIS A 4 -1.65 -9.32 9.30
N ALA A 5 -2.72 -9.83 9.92
CA ALA A 5 -2.85 -11.19 10.47
C ALA A 5 -1.61 -11.65 11.26
N ASP A 6 -0.61 -12.20 10.58
CA ASP A 6 0.62 -12.78 11.14
C ASP A 6 1.92 -12.11 10.65
N TYR A 7 1.85 -11.12 9.75
CA TYR A 7 3.01 -10.39 9.22
C TYR A 7 3.05 -8.96 9.75
N THR A 8 4.16 -8.66 10.45
CA THR A 8 4.51 -7.30 10.86
C THR A 8 5.69 -6.83 10.03
N PHE A 9 5.47 -5.82 9.19
CA PHE A 9 6.54 -5.23 8.39
C PHE A 9 7.27 -4.15 9.23
N PRO A 10 8.61 -4.22 9.37
CA PRO A 10 9.41 -3.17 10.01
C PRO A 10 9.54 -1.98 9.04
N VAL A 11 8.45 -1.22 8.96
CA VAL A 11 8.35 -0.02 8.12
C VAL A 11 8.32 1.20 9.01
N VAL A 12 9.22 2.14 8.74
CA VAL A 12 9.10 3.52 9.22
C VAL A 12 8.27 4.29 8.22
N LEU A 13 7.10 4.79 8.65
CA LEU A 13 6.21 5.60 7.82
C LEU A 13 6.62 7.06 7.94
N TYR A 14 6.72 7.77 6.81
CA TYR A 14 7.02 9.19 6.78
C TYR A 14 5.76 9.96 6.36
N GLY A 15 5.38 10.94 7.18
CA GLY A 15 4.29 11.86 6.86
C GLY A 15 2.88 11.27 6.99
N THR A 16 1.91 12.02 6.47
CA THR A 16 0.50 11.62 6.45
C THR A 16 0.17 10.87 5.17
N PRO A 17 -0.75 9.88 5.22
CA PRO A 17 -1.20 9.19 4.02
C PRO A 17 -1.80 10.15 3.00
N LEU A 18 -1.41 9.98 1.74
CA LEU A 18 -2.00 10.68 0.62
C LEU A 18 -3.17 9.85 0.08
N TRP A 19 -4.39 10.38 0.24
CA TRP A 19 -5.62 9.73 -0.18
C TRP A 19 -6.12 10.32 -1.50
N SER A 20 -6.48 9.45 -2.44
CA SER A 20 -7.25 9.88 -3.60
C SER A 20 -8.71 10.14 -3.23
N PRO A 21 -9.46 10.91 -4.06
CA PRO A 21 -10.90 11.05 -3.89
C PRO A 21 -11.62 9.70 -3.95
N TRP A 22 -12.81 9.60 -3.35
CA TRP A 22 -13.64 8.41 -3.50
C TRP A 22 -14.07 8.25 -4.96
N GLN A 23 -13.72 7.10 -5.53
CA GLN A 23 -14.06 6.71 -6.89
C GLN A 23 -15.16 5.65 -6.86
N ARG A 24 -15.98 5.67 -7.91
CA ARG A 24 -16.99 4.64 -8.18
C ARG A 24 -16.53 3.81 -9.37
N PRO A 25 -16.86 2.51 -9.40
CA PRO A 25 -16.66 1.73 -10.61
C PRO A 25 -17.46 2.36 -11.76
N ILE A 26 -16.77 2.60 -12.87
CA ILE A 26 -17.34 3.13 -14.11
C ILE A 26 -17.24 2.02 -15.15
N SER A 27 -18.35 1.74 -15.84
CA SER A 27 -18.37 0.87 -17.01
C SER A 27 -18.63 1.71 -18.25
N GLN A 28 -17.86 1.48 -19.31
CA GLN A 28 -18.14 2.11 -20.60
C GLN A 28 -19.30 1.37 -21.27
N LYS A 29 -20.33 2.11 -21.68
CA LYS A 29 -21.49 1.55 -22.37
C LYS A 29 -21.86 2.43 -23.55
N THR A 30 -22.25 1.79 -24.65
CA THR A 30 -22.70 2.49 -25.86
C THR A 30 -24.22 2.44 -25.92
N TRP A 31 -24.85 3.61 -26.10
CA TRP A 31 -26.29 3.73 -26.34
C TRP A 31 -26.50 4.38 -27.70
N PHE A 32 -27.26 3.72 -28.58
CA PHE A 32 -27.58 4.25 -29.91
C PHE A 32 -26.34 4.73 -30.70
N GLY A 33 -25.22 4.02 -30.58
CA GLY A 33 -23.96 4.38 -31.25
C GLY A 33 -23.10 5.44 -30.54
N VAL A 34 -23.57 6.01 -29.42
CA VAL A 34 -22.80 6.98 -28.62
C VAL A 34 -22.18 6.30 -27.40
N SER A 35 -20.85 6.35 -27.29
CA SER A 35 -20.11 5.87 -26.12
C SER A 35 -20.30 6.82 -24.94
N GLY A 36 -20.73 6.29 -23.80
CA GLY A 36 -20.82 7.02 -22.55
C GLY A 36 -20.34 6.20 -21.34
N ALA A 37 -20.34 6.86 -20.18
CA ALA A 37 -19.92 6.27 -18.91
C ALA A 37 -21.15 5.94 -18.06
N LEU A 38 -21.30 4.68 -17.67
CA LEU A 38 -22.29 4.24 -16.69
C LEU A 38 -21.62 4.09 -15.32
N THR A 39 -22.16 4.77 -14.32
CA THR A 39 -21.78 4.56 -12.92
C THR A 39 -22.89 3.81 -12.19
N LEU A 40 -22.53 2.80 -11.39
CA LEU A 40 -23.49 2.06 -10.59
C LEU A 40 -23.82 2.84 -9.32
N VAL A 41 -25.06 3.32 -9.22
CA VAL A 41 -25.57 3.98 -8.01
C VAL A 41 -25.85 2.90 -6.96
N GLY A 42 -25.14 2.96 -5.82
CA GLY A 42 -25.23 1.96 -4.74
C GLY A 42 -24.07 0.95 -4.71
N ALA A 43 -23.16 0.98 -5.68
CA ALA A 43 -21.95 0.16 -5.62
C ALA A 43 -20.94 0.67 -4.58
N PHE A 44 -20.10 -0.24 -4.07
CA PHE A 44 -18.98 0.09 -3.19
C PHE A 44 -18.10 1.17 -3.82
N GLN A 45 -17.78 2.18 -3.02
CA GLN A 45 -16.83 3.21 -3.41
C GLN A 45 -15.44 2.81 -2.94
N THR A 46 -14.43 3.16 -3.72
CA THR A 46 -13.05 2.88 -3.37
C THR A 46 -12.20 4.13 -3.45
N ARG A 47 -11.19 4.22 -2.61
CA ARG A 47 -10.15 5.24 -2.72
C ARG A 47 -8.79 4.60 -2.50
N GLU A 48 -7.76 5.17 -3.10
CA GLU A 48 -6.39 4.71 -2.95
C GLU A 48 -5.68 5.55 -1.89
N CYS A 49 -4.76 4.92 -1.18
CA CYS A 49 -3.85 5.54 -0.23
C CYS A 49 -2.43 5.17 -0.61
N VAL A 50 -1.59 6.19 -0.71
CA VAL A 50 -0.14 6.03 -0.89
C VAL A 50 0.57 6.61 0.31
N VAL A 51 1.55 5.86 0.83
CA VAL A 51 2.35 6.26 1.98
C VAL A 51 3.81 6.11 1.64
N GLU A 52 4.59 7.16 1.88
CA GLU A 52 6.04 7.05 1.80
C GLU A 52 6.58 6.34 3.04
N ALA A 53 7.44 5.37 2.78
CA ALA A 53 7.88 4.42 3.78
C ALA A 53 9.33 4.02 3.53
N THR A 54 10.01 3.65 4.61
CA THR A 54 11.35 3.07 4.54
C THR A 54 11.34 1.72 5.25
N LEU A 55 11.77 0.70 4.51
CA LEU A 55 12.15 -0.60 5.03
C LEU A 55 13.54 -0.47 5.63
N THR A 56 13.70 -0.83 6.89
CA THR A 56 14.94 -0.59 7.61
C THR A 56 15.15 -1.63 8.71
N ASN A 57 16.31 -1.59 9.36
CA ASN A 57 16.76 -2.52 10.41
C ASN A 57 17.00 -3.95 9.91
N TYR A 58 17.35 -4.14 8.63
CA TYR A 58 17.72 -5.46 8.11
C TYR A 58 19.23 -5.68 8.28
N ALA A 59 19.62 -6.83 8.84
CA ALA A 59 21.03 -7.15 9.06
C ALA A 59 21.74 -7.53 7.76
N LEU A 60 21.03 -8.20 6.85
CA LEU A 60 21.57 -8.72 5.59
C LEU A 60 20.77 -8.22 4.39
N PHE A 61 21.46 -8.04 3.25
CA PHE A 61 20.84 -7.66 1.99
C PHE A 61 19.76 -8.66 1.53
N ALA A 62 20.02 -9.96 1.66
CA ALA A 62 19.06 -10.99 1.29
C ALA A 62 17.73 -10.90 2.08
N GLN A 63 17.76 -10.37 3.30
CA GLN A 63 16.54 -10.22 4.12
C GLN A 63 15.66 -9.08 3.61
N ILE A 64 16.25 -7.97 3.17
CA ILE A 64 15.48 -6.85 2.62
C ILE A 64 14.91 -7.20 1.24
N GLU A 65 15.64 -7.95 0.42
CA GLU A 65 15.10 -8.50 -0.84
C GLU A 65 13.93 -9.44 -0.57
N THR A 66 14.08 -10.42 0.32
CA THR A 66 13.00 -11.35 0.67
C THR A 66 11.76 -10.61 1.19
N ALA A 67 11.93 -9.56 1.99
CA ALA A 67 10.83 -8.76 2.49
C ALA A 67 10.15 -7.95 1.37
N SER A 68 10.95 -7.29 0.52
CA SER A 68 10.46 -6.54 -0.63
C SER A 68 9.66 -7.45 -1.57
N ASP A 69 10.19 -8.62 -1.91
CA ASP A 69 9.53 -9.61 -2.77
C ASP A 69 8.25 -10.15 -2.13
N GLY A 70 8.27 -10.42 -0.82
CA GLY A 70 7.09 -10.80 -0.06
C GLY A 70 5.98 -9.75 -0.16
N MET A 71 6.31 -8.47 0.01
CA MET A 71 5.34 -7.38 -0.11
C MET A 71 4.88 -7.14 -1.54
N ALA A 72 5.75 -7.35 -2.53
CA ALA A 72 5.37 -7.28 -3.94
C ALA A 72 4.40 -8.42 -4.30
N SER A 73 4.66 -9.65 -3.85
CA SER A 73 3.78 -10.81 -4.09
C SER A 73 2.39 -10.66 -3.46
N ALA A 74 2.29 -9.93 -2.35
CA ALA A 74 1.03 -9.61 -1.71
C ALA A 74 0.12 -8.69 -2.56
N ALA A 75 0.63 -8.08 -3.63
CA ALA A 75 -0.20 -7.36 -4.60
C ALA A 75 -1.12 -8.30 -5.39
N GLU A 76 -0.69 -9.55 -5.65
CA GLU A 76 -1.47 -10.54 -6.40
C GLU A 76 -2.49 -11.27 -5.51
N LEU A 77 -2.22 -11.35 -4.21
CA LEU A 77 -3.12 -11.87 -3.17
C LEU A 77 -3.45 -10.74 -2.19
N PRO A 78 -4.28 -9.77 -2.61
CA PRO A 78 -4.42 -8.51 -1.91
C PRO A 78 -4.96 -8.74 -0.50
N LEU A 79 -4.14 -8.35 0.47
CA LEU A 79 -4.35 -8.61 1.89
C LEU A 79 -5.42 -7.67 2.44
N TYR A 80 -6.54 -8.22 2.93
CA TYR A 80 -7.66 -7.43 3.44
C TYR A 80 -7.60 -7.28 4.96
N GLY A 81 -7.74 -6.06 5.47
CA GLY A 81 -7.75 -5.81 6.91
C GLY A 81 -7.85 -4.35 7.31
N ARG A 82 -7.32 -4.06 8.50
CA ARG A 82 -7.28 -2.72 9.08
C ARG A 82 -5.88 -2.13 8.92
N LEU A 83 -5.80 -0.94 8.34
CA LEU A 83 -4.55 -0.19 8.23
C LEU A 83 -4.36 0.69 9.46
N VAL A 84 -3.26 0.50 10.20
CA VAL A 84 -2.95 1.25 11.43
C VAL A 84 -1.70 2.11 11.22
N PHE A 85 -1.87 3.43 11.17
CA PHE A 85 -0.75 4.38 11.08
C PHE A 85 -0.17 4.70 12.45
N SER A 86 -1.06 5.01 13.39
CA SER A 86 -0.75 5.30 14.78
C SER A 86 -1.81 4.64 15.67
N PRO A 87 -1.58 4.54 16.99
CA PRO A 87 -2.58 3.97 17.90
C PRO A 87 -3.97 4.64 17.82
N SER A 88 -4.04 5.90 17.37
CA SER A 88 -5.27 6.67 17.23
C SER A 88 -5.74 6.87 15.79
N VAL A 89 -4.94 6.50 14.78
CA VAL A 89 -5.29 6.66 13.36
C VAL A 89 -5.29 5.31 12.68
N PHE A 90 -6.49 4.79 12.45
CA PHE A 90 -6.72 3.54 11.76
C PHE A 90 -7.83 3.68 10.71
N TYR A 91 -7.73 2.85 9.67
CA TYR A 91 -8.69 2.77 8.58
C TYR A 91 -9.17 1.33 8.45
N GLU A 92 -10.47 1.15 8.56
CA GLU A 92 -11.12 -0.14 8.34
C GLU A 92 -11.30 -0.44 6.85
N ARG A 93 -11.44 -1.73 6.52
CA ARG A 93 -11.74 -2.23 5.16
C ARG A 93 -10.70 -1.79 4.11
N CYS A 94 -9.43 -1.91 4.47
CA CYS A 94 -8.30 -1.64 3.60
C CYS A 94 -7.79 -2.91 2.95
N LEU A 95 -7.35 -2.78 1.71
CA LEU A 95 -6.75 -3.79 0.88
C LEU A 95 -5.31 -3.37 0.58
N PHE A 96 -4.34 -4.21 0.88
CA PHE A 96 -2.95 -3.95 0.52
C PHE A 96 -2.76 -4.17 -0.98
N LEU A 97 -2.19 -3.17 -1.67
CA LEU A 97 -1.90 -3.25 -3.10
C LEU A 97 -0.42 -3.52 -3.38
N GLY A 98 0.44 -3.44 -2.36
CA GLY A 98 1.86 -3.78 -2.50
C GLY A 98 2.84 -2.68 -2.09
N TRP A 99 4.11 -3.00 -2.31
CA TRP A 99 5.28 -2.15 -2.10
C TRP A 99 5.87 -1.73 -3.45
N GLU A 100 6.15 -0.44 -3.60
CA GLU A 100 6.83 0.13 -4.76
C GLU A 100 8.15 0.78 -4.31
N PRO A 101 9.31 0.14 -4.56
CA PRO A 101 10.60 0.73 -4.19
C PRO A 101 10.91 1.94 -5.06
N ASN A 102 11.30 3.06 -4.43
CA ASN A 102 11.75 4.26 -5.14
C ASN A 102 13.24 4.18 -5.51
N ALA A 103 14.01 3.37 -4.76
CA ALA A 103 15.45 3.21 -4.94
C ALA A 103 15.88 1.76 -4.61
N PRO A 104 17.04 1.31 -5.12
CA PRO A 104 17.66 0.06 -4.67
C PRO A 104 17.96 0.09 -3.16
N PRO A 105 18.01 -1.08 -2.50
CA PRO A 105 18.46 -1.15 -1.12
C PRO A 105 19.90 -0.64 -0.98
N PHE A 106 20.17 0.06 0.11
CA PHE A 106 21.50 0.54 0.47
C PHE A 106 21.81 0.23 1.93
N PHE A 107 23.10 0.13 2.25
CA PHE A 107 23.53 -0.06 3.63
C PHE A 107 23.69 1.31 4.31
N ASP A 108 23.00 1.51 5.43
CA ASP A 108 23.18 2.71 6.23
C ASP A 108 24.52 2.66 7.00
N GLY A 109 25.43 3.56 6.63
CA GLY A 109 26.74 3.69 7.25
C GLY A 109 26.73 4.24 8.68
N SER A 110 25.57 4.68 9.21
CA SER A 110 25.46 5.17 10.59
C SER A 110 25.57 4.05 11.64
N GLY A 111 25.38 2.78 11.23
CA GLY A 111 25.38 1.62 12.11
C GLY A 111 24.08 1.39 12.89
N GLN A 112 23.06 2.25 12.73
CA GLN A 112 21.79 2.13 13.46
C GLN A 112 20.72 1.37 12.69
N HIS A 113 20.71 1.48 11.36
CA HIS A 113 19.59 1.04 10.53
C HIS A 113 19.89 -0.14 9.60
N GLY A 114 21.16 -0.56 9.49
CA GLY A 114 21.56 -1.67 8.63
C GLY A 114 21.14 -1.46 7.16
N TRP A 115 20.70 -2.52 6.50
CA TRP A 115 20.15 -2.46 5.14
C TRP A 115 18.78 -1.79 5.13
N THR A 116 18.64 -0.83 4.21
CA THR A 116 17.51 0.08 4.13
C THR A 116 17.05 0.27 2.69
N GLN A 117 15.74 0.43 2.47
CA GLN A 117 15.15 0.72 1.17
C GLN A 117 13.98 1.69 1.32
N MET A 118 13.99 2.75 0.52
CA MET A 118 12.92 3.75 0.47
C MET A 118 11.92 3.40 -0.63
N GLY A 119 10.64 3.70 -0.39
CA GLY A 119 9.58 3.38 -1.33
C GLY A 119 8.22 3.86 -0.88
N LYS A 120 7.19 3.29 -1.51
CA LYS A 120 5.80 3.65 -1.30
C LYS A 120 4.97 2.40 -1.03
N LEU A 121 4.14 2.48 -0.01
CA LEU A 121 3.10 1.50 0.26
C LEU A 121 1.79 1.95 -0.36
N LYS A 122 1.14 1.04 -1.10
CA LYS A 122 -0.14 1.29 -1.73
C LYS A 122 -1.24 0.50 -1.05
N TRP A 123 -2.37 1.16 -0.83
CA TRP A 123 -3.55 0.59 -0.22
C TRP A 123 -4.80 1.07 -0.96
N GLN A 124 -5.86 0.28 -0.89
CA GLN A 124 -7.19 0.67 -1.33
C GLN A 124 -8.15 0.56 -0.16
N GLN A 125 -8.96 1.57 0.10
CA GLN A 125 -10.03 1.50 1.08
C GLN A 125 -11.37 1.37 0.38
N THR A 126 -12.22 0.50 0.91
CA THR A 126 -13.60 0.28 0.44
C THR A 126 -14.60 0.82 1.45
N ARG A 127 -15.70 1.42 0.98
CA ARG A 127 -16.79 1.96 1.82
C ARG A 127 -18.11 1.24 1.55
#